data_AF-A0A1J0RCE6-F1
#
_entry.id   AF-A0A1J0RCE6-F1
#
_cell.length_a   1.000
_cell.length_b   1.000
_cell.length_c   1.000
_cell.angle_alpha   90.00
_cell.angle_beta   90.00
_cell.angle_gamma   90.00
#
_symmetry.space_group_name_H-M   'P 1'
#
loop_
_entity.id
_entity.type
_entity.pdbx_description
1 polymer ?
#
loop_
_entity_poly.entity_id
_entity_poly.type
_entity_poly.pdbx_seq_one_letter_code
_entity_poly.pdbx_strand_id
1 'polypeptide(L)'
;VGAIYAAINIGTLLAEKATLLKDYYPGLASRAYEKLKTSAIKTQLKAATKRAYIKGRMDDYLALLAQSTTASNNACLLPGTTNDDAAAYTKGATIGTTPCKLQSPSLESTERSSSELTNDGYKNLAKGATAGDNHQQADGGDGNKCKLLGGYNTNGYANCGGLTTSPKVMAGYIAIPNTANGITLETKENLKTANREDTKPWYEAFEATNRLSTANDVEFRNDTGDLHRKTTLKAAVKALLLAKPKATDTDITTAIDKIFGNKTDEKRTNLENAIDNTEIPGEVTK
;
A
#
# COMPACT_ATOMS: atom_id res chain seq x y z
N VAL A 1 23.46 22.61 10.05
CA VAL A 1 24.72 22.50 10.83
C VAL A 1 25.96 22.62 9.93
N GLY A 2 26.03 21.94 8.79
CA GLY A 2 27.18 22.09 7.85
C GLY A 2 27.50 23.54 7.41
N ALA A 3 26.50 24.40 7.24
CA ALA A 3 26.72 25.83 6.96
C ALA A 3 27.37 26.59 8.13
N ILE A 4 27.01 26.25 9.37
CA ILE A 4 27.59 26.83 10.60
C ILE A 4 29.02 26.33 10.76
N TYR A 5 29.25 25.04 10.56
CA TYR A 5 30.59 24.44 10.61
C TYR A 5 31.53 25.02 9.54
N ALA A 6 31.04 25.25 8.32
CA ALA A 6 31.80 25.91 7.27
C ALA A 6 32.16 27.36 7.65
N ALA A 7 31.24 28.09 8.31
CA ALA A 7 31.50 29.45 8.79
C ALA A 7 32.50 29.48 9.95
N ILE A 8 32.50 28.50 10.85
CA ILE A 8 33.49 28.35 11.93
C ILE A 8 34.88 28.07 11.35
N ASN A 9 34.97 27.32 10.25
CA ASN A 9 36.23 26.83 9.68
C ASN A 9 36.66 27.60 8.40
N ILE A 10 36.24 28.85 8.23
CA ILE A 10 36.49 29.66 7.01
C ILE A 10 37.96 29.60 6.59
N GLY A 11 38.19 29.44 5.28
CA GLY A 11 39.53 29.40 4.69
C GLY A 11 40.25 28.06 4.80
N THR A 12 39.61 27.03 5.37
CA THR A 12 40.19 25.68 5.49
C THR A 12 39.54 24.67 4.53
N LEU A 13 40.23 23.54 4.30
CA LEU A 13 39.65 22.38 3.59
C LEU A 13 38.41 21.81 4.30
N LEU A 14 38.26 22.01 5.62
CA LEU A 14 37.06 21.59 6.36
C LEU A 14 35.84 22.42 5.96
N ALA A 15 36.01 23.73 5.73
CA ALA A 15 34.95 24.57 5.22
C ALA A 15 34.54 24.21 3.78
N GLU A 16 35.50 23.86 2.91
CA GLU A 16 35.18 23.40 1.55
C GLU A 16 34.38 22.10 1.55
N LYS A 17 34.80 21.11 2.34
CA LYS A 17 34.07 19.84 2.49
C LYS A 17 32.66 20.07 3.05
N ALA A 18 32.53 20.89 4.09
CA ALA A 18 31.26 21.19 4.72
C ALA A 18 30.33 22.01 3.84
N THR A 19 30.88 22.89 2.99
CA THR A 19 30.13 23.62 1.97
C THR A 19 29.57 22.67 0.92
N LEU A 20 30.33 21.64 0.50
CA LEU A 20 29.79 20.63 -0.41
C LEU A 20 28.64 19.82 0.23
N LEU A 21 28.76 19.45 1.52
CA LEU A 21 27.64 18.81 2.23
C LEU A 21 26.44 19.74 2.42
N LYS A 22 26.67 21.05 2.61
CA LYS A 22 25.63 22.07 2.69
C LYS A 22 24.76 22.09 1.44
N ASP A 23 25.25 21.71 0.26
CA ASP A 23 24.45 21.66 -0.97
C ASP A 23 23.98 20.24 -1.33
N TYR A 24 24.76 19.21 -0.96
CA TYR A 24 24.35 17.82 -1.10
C TYR A 24 23.04 17.51 -0.36
N TYR A 25 22.92 17.93 0.90
CA TYR A 25 21.74 17.64 1.72
C TYR A 25 20.46 18.33 1.27
N PRO A 26 20.46 19.64 0.95
CA PRO A 26 19.34 20.28 0.26
C PRO A 26 19.04 19.64 -1.09
N GLY A 27 20.04 19.18 -1.85
CA GLY A 27 19.81 18.42 -3.08
C GLY A 27 19.01 17.14 -2.85
N LEU A 28 19.32 16.40 -1.79
CA LEU A 28 18.54 15.21 -1.38
C LEU A 28 17.12 15.60 -0.97
N ALA A 29 16.97 16.66 -0.17
CA ALA A 29 15.67 17.15 0.26
C ALA A 29 14.80 17.63 -0.92
N SER A 30 15.38 18.35 -1.88
CA SER A 30 14.71 18.77 -3.12
C SER A 30 14.29 17.57 -3.96
N ARG A 31 15.14 16.55 -4.09
CA ARG A 31 14.77 15.30 -4.79
C ARG A 31 13.56 14.63 -4.14
N ALA A 32 13.58 14.47 -2.82
CA ALA A 32 12.47 13.91 -2.07
C ALA A 32 11.19 14.75 -2.23
N TYR A 33 11.31 16.07 -2.13
CA TYR A 33 10.19 17.01 -2.31
C TYR A 33 9.59 16.92 -3.72
N GLU A 34 10.42 16.87 -4.76
CA GLU A 34 9.93 16.72 -6.14
C GLU A 34 9.26 15.36 -6.35
N LYS A 35 9.79 14.27 -5.79
CA LYS A 35 9.10 12.96 -5.81
C LYS A 35 7.73 13.05 -5.14
N LEU A 36 7.67 13.68 -3.97
CA LEU A 36 6.44 13.86 -3.20
C LEU A 36 5.38 14.62 -4.02
N LYS A 37 5.78 15.75 -4.60
CA LYS A 37 4.94 16.66 -5.38
C LYS A 37 4.46 16.04 -6.70
N THR A 38 5.32 15.32 -7.41
CA THR A 38 5.03 14.83 -8.76
C THR A 38 4.29 13.50 -8.79
N SER A 39 4.52 12.62 -7.82
CA SER A 39 4.00 11.25 -7.90
C SER A 39 3.60 10.62 -6.56
N ALA A 40 4.38 10.79 -5.48
CA ALA A 40 4.17 9.95 -4.30
C ALA A 40 2.81 10.21 -3.64
N ILE A 41 2.42 11.47 -3.41
CA ILE A 41 1.09 11.82 -2.85
C ILE A 41 -0.03 11.24 -3.72
N LYS A 42 0.10 11.33 -5.05
CA LYS A 42 -0.89 10.83 -6.00
C LYS A 42 -1.06 9.31 -5.88
N THR A 43 0.05 8.56 -5.80
CA THR A 43 0.00 7.10 -5.64
C THR A 43 -0.57 6.69 -4.29
N GLN A 44 -0.22 7.40 -3.22
CA GLN A 44 -0.72 7.17 -1.86
C GLN A 44 -2.22 7.41 -1.77
N LEU A 45 -2.70 8.55 -2.28
CA LEU A 45 -4.13 8.87 -2.34
C LEU A 45 -4.89 7.86 -3.22
N LYS A 46 -4.34 7.46 -4.37
CA LYS A 46 -4.95 6.44 -5.23
C LYS A 46 -5.08 5.12 -4.47
N ALA A 47 -4.03 4.64 -3.80
CA ALA A 47 -4.10 3.41 -3.03
C ALA A 47 -5.13 3.48 -1.89
N ALA A 48 -5.15 4.60 -1.14
CA ALA A 48 -6.11 4.80 -0.06
C ALA A 48 -7.56 4.77 -0.57
N THR A 49 -7.86 5.54 -1.62
CA THR A 49 -9.22 5.63 -2.18
C THR A 49 -9.70 4.33 -2.80
N LYS A 50 -8.85 3.63 -3.57
CA LYS A 50 -9.23 2.35 -4.20
C LYS A 50 -9.43 1.24 -3.18
N ARG A 51 -8.59 1.18 -2.13
CA ARG A 51 -8.76 0.23 -1.02
C ARG A 51 -10.00 0.53 -0.18
N ALA A 52 -10.24 1.79 0.15
CA ALA A 52 -11.42 2.20 0.90
C ALA A 52 -12.71 1.89 0.11
N TYR A 53 -12.69 2.11 -1.20
CA TYR A 53 -13.82 1.79 -2.06
C TYR A 53 -14.14 0.29 -2.05
N ILE A 54 -13.15 -0.59 -2.28
CA ILE A 54 -13.42 -2.03 -2.24
C ILE A 54 -13.81 -2.51 -0.84
N LYS A 55 -13.20 -1.95 0.21
CA LYS A 55 -13.61 -2.23 1.60
C LYS A 55 -15.08 -1.88 1.82
N GLY A 56 -15.55 -0.72 1.38
CA GLY A 56 -16.97 -0.36 1.50
C GLY A 56 -17.89 -1.36 0.79
N ARG A 57 -17.55 -1.77 -0.43
CA ARG A 57 -18.31 -2.77 -1.19
C ARG A 57 -18.35 -4.14 -0.50
N MET A 58 -17.29 -4.51 0.21
CA MET A 58 -17.22 -5.73 1.03
C MET A 58 -18.03 -5.58 2.31
N ASP A 59 -17.82 -4.48 3.04
CA ASP A 59 -18.44 -4.20 4.33
C ASP A 59 -19.97 -4.17 4.21
N ASP A 60 -20.50 -3.46 3.21
CA ASP A 60 -21.95 -3.36 2.99
C ASP A 60 -22.59 -4.72 2.71
N TYR A 61 -21.96 -5.52 1.84
CA TYR A 61 -22.51 -6.82 1.48
C TYR A 61 -22.39 -7.83 2.61
N LEU A 62 -21.26 -7.86 3.32
CA LEU A 62 -21.09 -8.70 4.51
C LEU A 62 -22.06 -8.29 5.62
N ALA A 63 -22.32 -6.99 5.80
CA ALA A 63 -23.27 -6.51 6.79
C ALA A 63 -24.69 -6.93 6.44
N LEU A 64 -25.07 -6.88 5.16
CA LEU A 64 -26.35 -7.39 4.68
C LEU A 64 -26.49 -8.89 4.99
N LEU A 65 -25.49 -9.70 4.65
CA LEU A 65 -25.55 -11.15 4.91
C LEU A 65 -25.56 -11.46 6.42
N ALA A 66 -24.75 -10.77 7.23
CA ALA A 66 -24.68 -10.97 8.68
C ALA A 66 -26.00 -10.63 9.39
N GLN A 67 -26.75 -9.66 8.87
CA GLN A 67 -28.05 -9.25 9.43
C GLN A 67 -29.23 -10.03 8.83
N SER A 68 -29.02 -10.77 7.74
CA SER A 68 -30.06 -11.58 7.09
C SER A 68 -30.20 -12.92 7.79
N THR A 69 -30.74 -12.87 9.00
CA THR A 69 -30.96 -14.03 9.87
C THR A 69 -32.34 -13.98 10.52
N THR A 70 -32.95 -15.14 10.75
CA THR A 70 -34.16 -15.30 11.57
C THR A 70 -33.89 -16.28 12.72
N ALA A 71 -34.86 -16.42 13.62
CA ALA A 71 -34.74 -17.36 14.75
C ALA A 71 -34.66 -18.84 14.31
N SER A 72 -35.15 -19.17 13.11
CA SER A 72 -35.00 -20.49 12.50
C SER A 72 -35.00 -20.39 10.98
N ASN A 73 -34.32 -21.32 10.30
CA ASN A 73 -34.38 -21.57 8.86
C ASN A 73 -33.96 -20.40 7.93
N ASN A 74 -33.39 -19.31 8.44
CA ASN A 74 -32.72 -18.31 7.60
C ASN A 74 -31.45 -17.79 8.28
N ALA A 75 -30.32 -17.93 7.59
CA ALA A 75 -29.06 -17.29 7.92
C ALA A 75 -28.17 -17.25 6.66
N CYS A 76 -27.57 -16.09 6.39
CA CYS A 76 -26.72 -15.90 5.23
C CYS A 76 -25.22 -16.02 5.49
N LEU A 77 -24.79 -15.89 6.75
CA LEU A 77 -23.45 -16.25 7.20
C LEU A 77 -23.57 -17.32 8.27
N LEU A 78 -22.85 -18.43 8.06
CA LEU A 78 -22.83 -19.59 8.95
C LEU A 78 -21.46 -19.70 9.62
N PRO A 79 -21.34 -20.34 10.80
CA PRO A 79 -20.07 -20.48 11.53
C PRO A 79 -19.06 -21.41 10.82
N GLY A 80 -19.47 -22.11 9.75
CA GLY A 80 -18.62 -23.02 8.96
C GLY A 80 -18.51 -24.43 9.53
N THR A 81 -19.03 -24.68 10.73
CA THR A 81 -19.03 -26.00 11.41
C THR A 81 -20.41 -26.65 11.47
N THR A 82 -21.49 -25.86 11.36
CA THR A 82 -22.89 -26.30 11.35
C THR A 82 -23.72 -25.36 10.46
N ASN A 83 -24.87 -25.85 10.01
CA ASN A 83 -25.92 -25.09 9.32
C ASN A 83 -27.12 -24.78 10.23
N ASP A 84 -27.12 -25.22 11.48
CA ASP A 84 -28.24 -25.04 12.43
C ASP A 84 -28.32 -23.60 12.94
N ASP A 85 -27.18 -22.91 13.02
CA ASP A 85 -27.06 -21.57 13.60
C ASP A 85 -26.43 -20.56 12.63
N ALA A 86 -26.86 -19.31 12.76
CA ALA A 86 -26.18 -18.18 12.14
C ALA A 86 -24.83 -17.92 12.83
N ALA A 87 -23.86 -17.39 12.09
CA ALA A 87 -22.65 -16.84 12.69
C ALA A 87 -23.00 -15.65 13.60
N ALA A 88 -22.56 -15.69 14.86
CA ALA A 88 -22.79 -14.60 15.81
C ALA A 88 -22.21 -13.28 15.27
N TYR A 89 -23.05 -12.26 15.11
CA TYR A 89 -22.64 -10.96 14.61
C TYR A 89 -22.55 -9.93 15.74
N THR A 90 -21.34 -9.47 16.04
CA THR A 90 -21.11 -8.34 16.95
C THR A 90 -20.71 -7.12 16.13
N LYS A 91 -21.66 -6.19 15.97
CA LYS A 91 -21.47 -4.97 15.18
C LYS A 91 -20.20 -4.21 15.60
N GLY A 92 -19.35 -3.91 14.62
CA GLY A 92 -18.08 -3.20 14.84
C GLY A 92 -16.96 -4.06 15.42
N ALA A 93 -17.15 -5.37 15.59
CA ALA A 93 -16.16 -6.27 16.18
C ALA A 93 -15.93 -7.54 15.33
N THR A 94 -16.88 -8.48 15.34
CA THR A 94 -16.68 -9.84 14.82
C THR A 94 -17.88 -10.37 14.06
N ILE A 95 -17.60 -11.32 13.15
CA ILE A 95 -18.57 -12.27 12.62
C ILE A 95 -18.07 -13.67 13.02
N GLY A 96 -18.88 -14.41 13.77
CA GLY A 96 -18.43 -15.58 14.52
C GLY A 96 -17.28 -15.19 15.45
N THR A 97 -16.18 -15.93 15.36
CA THR A 97 -14.93 -15.66 16.10
C THR A 97 -13.94 -14.79 15.33
N THR A 98 -14.24 -14.43 14.08
CA THR A 98 -13.28 -13.73 13.20
C THR A 98 -13.41 -12.21 13.35
N PRO A 99 -12.30 -11.48 13.58
CA PRO A 99 -12.29 -10.01 13.53
C PRO A 99 -12.80 -9.51 12.18
N CYS A 100 -13.93 -8.82 12.18
CA CYS A 100 -14.58 -8.35 10.96
C CYS A 100 -15.31 -7.02 11.24
N LYS A 101 -14.51 -5.95 11.36
CA LYS A 101 -15.03 -4.61 11.63
C LYS A 101 -15.59 -4.01 10.33
N LEU A 102 -16.88 -4.18 10.12
CA LEU A 102 -17.65 -3.64 9.00
C LEU A 102 -17.93 -2.14 9.20
N GLN A 103 -16.86 -1.35 9.19
CA GLN A 103 -16.91 0.09 9.37
C GLN A 103 -15.76 0.75 8.61
N SER A 104 -15.94 2.03 8.29
CA SER A 104 -14.89 2.86 7.71
C SER A 104 -13.60 2.79 8.53
N PRO A 105 -12.43 2.70 7.89
CA PRO A 105 -11.16 2.75 8.61
C PRO A 105 -10.97 4.13 9.26
N SER A 106 -10.34 4.17 10.44
CA SER A 106 -9.81 5.42 11.00
C SER A 106 -8.56 5.85 10.25
N LEU A 107 -8.35 7.16 10.13
CA LEU A 107 -7.12 7.71 9.57
C LEU A 107 -6.08 7.84 10.68
N GLU A 108 -5.26 6.81 10.83
CA GLU A 108 -4.20 6.73 11.83
C GLU A 108 -2.87 6.33 11.20
N SER A 109 -1.77 6.82 11.77
CA SER A 109 -0.43 6.41 11.36
C SER A 109 -0.16 5.00 11.89
N THR A 110 -0.25 4.01 11.02
CA THR A 110 -0.02 2.60 11.35
C THR A 110 0.82 1.92 10.28
N GLU A 111 1.64 0.97 10.70
CA GLU A 111 2.30 0.08 9.75
C GLU A 111 1.29 -0.90 9.16
N ARG A 112 1.36 -1.08 7.84
CA ARG A 112 0.47 -2.00 7.14
C ARG A 112 0.97 -3.43 7.29
N SER A 113 0.10 -4.35 7.69
CA SER A 113 0.27 -5.78 7.43
C SER A 113 -0.19 -6.13 6.01
N SER A 114 0.61 -6.90 5.28
CA SER A 114 0.34 -7.27 3.87
C SER A 114 -0.23 -8.69 3.71
N SER A 115 -0.74 -9.33 4.78
CA SER A 115 -1.10 -10.76 4.77
C SER A 115 -2.18 -11.13 3.75
N GLU A 116 -3.20 -10.27 3.57
CA GLU A 116 -4.36 -10.56 2.72
C GLU A 116 -4.21 -10.06 1.28
N LEU A 117 -3.49 -8.95 1.10
CA LEU A 117 -3.20 -8.33 -0.19
C LEU A 117 -1.68 -8.11 -0.29
N THR A 118 -1.00 -9.05 -0.92
CA THR A 118 0.45 -9.03 -1.15
C THR A 118 0.75 -8.46 -2.55
N ASN A 119 2.04 -8.35 -2.88
CA ASN A 119 2.47 -8.03 -4.23
C ASN A 119 2.01 -9.07 -5.27
N ASP A 120 1.74 -10.31 -4.83
CA ASP A 120 1.27 -11.42 -5.67
C ASP A 120 -0.26 -11.46 -5.82
N GLY A 121 -0.99 -10.69 -5.02
CA GLY A 121 -2.45 -10.55 -5.09
C GLY A 121 -3.17 -10.91 -3.79
N TYR A 122 -4.40 -11.38 -3.94
CA TYR A 122 -5.31 -11.72 -2.85
C TYR A 122 -5.05 -13.13 -2.32
N LYS A 123 -4.41 -13.25 -1.15
CA LYS A 123 -3.88 -14.55 -0.68
C LYS A 123 -4.97 -15.54 -0.28
N ASN A 124 -5.96 -15.10 0.50
CA ASN A 124 -6.87 -16.00 1.22
C ASN A 124 -8.31 -16.04 0.68
N LEU A 125 -8.61 -15.37 -0.43
CA LEU A 125 -9.94 -15.48 -1.05
C LEU A 125 -10.22 -16.93 -1.48
N ALA A 126 -11.45 -17.39 -1.32
CA ALA A 126 -11.89 -18.63 -1.96
C ALA A 126 -12.07 -18.40 -3.48
N LYS A 127 -12.29 -19.45 -4.27
CA LYS A 127 -12.49 -19.34 -5.72
C LYS A 127 -13.33 -20.49 -6.27
N GLY A 128 -13.89 -20.28 -7.46
CA GLY A 128 -14.58 -21.29 -8.24
C GLY A 128 -16.04 -21.49 -7.83
N ALA A 129 -16.68 -22.46 -8.48
CA ALA A 129 -18.03 -22.88 -8.14
C ALA A 129 -18.05 -23.67 -6.83
N THR A 130 -19.24 -23.82 -6.23
CA THR A 130 -19.49 -24.73 -5.12
C THR A 130 -19.31 -26.19 -5.57
N ALA A 131 -18.08 -26.69 -5.62
CA ALA A 131 -17.84 -28.13 -5.68
C ALA A 131 -17.99 -28.70 -4.27
N GLY A 132 -18.91 -29.65 -4.05
CA GLY A 132 -19.06 -30.38 -2.77
C GLY A 132 -19.38 -29.51 -1.56
N ASP A 133 -20.33 -28.57 -1.69
CA ASP A 133 -20.86 -27.75 -0.59
C ASP A 133 -19.84 -26.89 0.19
N ASN A 134 -18.70 -26.60 -0.43
CA ASN A 134 -17.56 -25.94 0.22
C ASN A 134 -17.75 -24.44 0.53
N HIS A 135 -18.63 -23.74 -0.20
CA HIS A 135 -18.93 -22.31 0.01
C HIS A 135 -20.36 -22.07 0.52
N GLN A 136 -21.23 -23.05 0.28
CA GLN A 136 -22.64 -23.06 0.67
C GLN A 136 -22.99 -24.50 0.96
N GLN A 137 -23.76 -24.73 2.02
CA GLN A 137 -24.26 -26.05 2.37
C GLN A 137 -25.24 -26.57 1.31
N ALA A 138 -25.45 -27.89 1.29
CA ALA A 138 -26.41 -28.53 0.40
C ALA A 138 -27.82 -27.93 0.57
N ASP A 139 -28.55 -27.81 -0.55
CA ASP A 139 -29.95 -27.39 -0.56
C ASP A 139 -30.85 -28.57 -0.14
N GLY A 140 -30.80 -28.93 1.15
CA GLY A 140 -31.57 -30.04 1.72
C GLY A 140 -31.59 -30.01 3.25
N GLY A 141 -32.71 -30.41 3.85
CA GLY A 141 -32.91 -30.47 5.31
C GLY A 141 -33.51 -29.19 5.93
N ASP A 142 -33.56 -29.19 7.26
CA ASP A 142 -34.20 -28.16 8.11
C ASP A 142 -33.23 -27.04 8.55
N GLY A 143 -31.99 -27.07 8.04
CA GLY A 143 -30.95 -26.08 8.35
C GLY A 143 -31.20 -24.71 7.73
N ASN A 144 -30.41 -23.72 8.14
CA ASN A 144 -30.57 -22.34 7.69
C ASN A 144 -30.33 -22.16 6.19
N LYS A 145 -31.20 -21.35 5.57
CA LYS A 145 -31.13 -21.01 4.14
C LYS A 145 -30.80 -19.54 3.94
N CYS A 146 -30.26 -19.21 2.76
CA CYS A 146 -29.99 -17.83 2.37
C CYS A 146 -30.50 -17.53 0.96
N LYS A 147 -31.73 -17.02 0.88
CA LYS A 147 -32.36 -16.64 -0.39
C LYS A 147 -31.58 -15.56 -1.15
N LEU A 148 -30.85 -14.69 -0.44
CA LEU A 148 -30.03 -13.63 -1.05
C LEU A 148 -28.89 -14.15 -1.93
N LEU A 149 -28.52 -15.43 -1.79
CA LEU A 149 -27.45 -16.06 -2.58
C LEU A 149 -28.00 -16.97 -3.70
N GLY A 150 -29.31 -16.95 -3.96
CA GLY A 150 -29.95 -17.65 -5.07
C GLY A 150 -30.88 -16.73 -5.85
N GLY A 151 -30.74 -16.66 -7.16
CA GLY A 151 -31.63 -15.93 -8.06
C GLY A 151 -32.75 -16.78 -8.66
N TYR A 152 -32.85 -18.06 -8.27
CA TYR A 152 -33.89 -18.98 -8.71
C TYR A 152 -35.15 -18.86 -7.85
N ASN A 153 -36.33 -19.09 -8.41
CA ASN A 153 -37.60 -18.79 -7.74
C ASN A 153 -38.06 -19.82 -6.71
N THR A 154 -37.51 -21.03 -6.71
CA THR A 154 -37.93 -22.07 -5.75
C THR A 154 -37.28 -21.85 -4.39
N ASN A 155 -35.96 -21.65 -4.35
CA ASN A 155 -35.17 -21.57 -3.10
C ASN A 155 -34.34 -20.28 -2.98
N GLY A 156 -34.52 -19.33 -3.91
CA GLY A 156 -33.80 -18.06 -3.95
C GLY A 156 -34.67 -16.84 -3.66
N TYR A 157 -34.11 -15.67 -3.94
CA TYR A 157 -34.70 -14.35 -3.74
C TYR A 157 -35.84 -14.04 -4.73
N ALA A 158 -35.74 -14.53 -5.96
CA ALA A 158 -36.69 -14.19 -7.01
C ALA A 158 -38.08 -14.81 -6.75
N ASN A 159 -39.13 -14.15 -7.23
CA ASN A 159 -40.51 -14.64 -7.14
C ASN A 159 -41.11 -14.76 -8.55
N CYS A 160 -41.99 -15.75 -8.74
CA CYS A 160 -42.69 -16.03 -10.01
C CYS A 160 -41.80 -16.34 -11.24
N GLY A 161 -40.48 -16.41 -11.08
CA GLY A 161 -39.51 -16.74 -12.11
C GLY A 161 -38.08 -16.44 -11.64
N GLY A 162 -37.07 -17.05 -12.26
CA GLY A 162 -35.66 -16.76 -11.95
C GLY A 162 -35.26 -15.36 -12.42
N LEU A 163 -34.18 -14.81 -11.84
CA LEU A 163 -33.59 -13.56 -12.31
C LEU A 163 -33.16 -13.69 -13.78
N THR A 164 -33.34 -12.62 -14.56
CA THR A 164 -32.98 -12.60 -15.99
C THR A 164 -31.49 -12.77 -16.23
N THR A 165 -30.66 -12.31 -15.30
CA THR A 165 -29.20 -12.43 -15.35
C THR A 165 -28.65 -12.85 -13.99
N SER A 166 -27.45 -13.40 -13.96
CA SER A 166 -26.69 -13.67 -12.73
C SER A 166 -26.14 -12.36 -12.15
N PRO A 167 -26.68 -11.83 -11.02
CA PRO A 167 -26.16 -10.62 -10.41
C PRO A 167 -24.76 -10.87 -9.85
N LYS A 168 -23.92 -9.83 -9.90
CA LYS A 168 -22.59 -9.87 -9.29
C LYS A 168 -22.48 -8.87 -8.15
N VAL A 169 -22.10 -9.38 -6.99
CA VAL A 169 -22.02 -8.63 -5.72
C VAL A 169 -20.60 -8.60 -5.21
N MET A 170 -20.34 -7.81 -4.15
CA MET A 170 -18.99 -7.58 -3.63
C MET A 170 -18.01 -7.15 -4.74
N ALA A 171 -18.44 -6.18 -5.55
CA ALA A 171 -17.72 -5.69 -6.73
C ALA A 171 -17.26 -6.82 -7.68
N GLY A 172 -18.19 -7.70 -8.06
CA GLY A 172 -17.90 -8.73 -9.06
C GLY A 172 -17.34 -10.04 -8.52
N TYR A 173 -16.97 -10.11 -7.24
CA TYR A 173 -16.32 -11.30 -6.68
C TYR A 173 -17.27 -12.48 -6.53
N ILE A 174 -18.53 -12.24 -6.14
CA ILE A 174 -19.55 -13.28 -5.98
C ILE A 174 -20.55 -13.13 -7.13
N ALA A 175 -20.71 -14.19 -7.93
CA ALA A 175 -21.80 -14.31 -8.89
C ALA A 175 -22.93 -15.15 -8.28
N ILE A 176 -24.13 -14.55 -8.21
CA ILE A 176 -25.35 -15.19 -7.73
C ILE A 176 -26.02 -15.88 -8.91
N PRO A 177 -26.24 -17.20 -8.87
CA PRO A 177 -26.82 -17.93 -9.99
C PRO A 177 -28.31 -17.59 -10.13
N ASN A 178 -28.82 -17.57 -11.37
CA ASN A 178 -30.26 -17.47 -11.64
C ASN A 178 -30.92 -18.85 -11.86
N THR A 179 -30.16 -19.92 -11.65
CA THR A 179 -30.60 -21.32 -11.69
C THR A 179 -30.42 -21.95 -10.30
N ALA A 180 -30.83 -23.22 -10.14
CA ALA A 180 -30.70 -23.99 -8.90
C ALA A 180 -29.25 -24.44 -8.59
N ASN A 181 -28.27 -23.57 -8.83
CA ASN A 181 -26.86 -23.80 -8.54
C ASN A 181 -26.42 -23.00 -7.30
N GLY A 182 -25.22 -23.27 -6.80
CA GLY A 182 -24.54 -22.42 -5.83
C GLY A 182 -23.84 -21.22 -6.48
N ILE A 183 -23.39 -20.28 -5.64
CA ILE A 183 -22.60 -19.13 -6.05
C ILE A 183 -21.30 -19.54 -6.73
N THR A 184 -20.79 -18.65 -7.58
CA THR A 184 -19.45 -18.77 -8.13
C THR A 184 -18.59 -17.63 -7.61
N LEU A 185 -17.41 -17.97 -7.09
CA LEU A 185 -16.42 -17.01 -6.61
C LEU A 185 -15.38 -16.75 -7.70
N GLU A 186 -15.09 -15.48 -7.97
CA GLU A 186 -14.08 -15.10 -8.94
C GLU A 186 -12.67 -15.55 -8.51
N THR A 187 -11.85 -15.87 -9.50
CA THR A 187 -10.46 -16.27 -9.28
C THR A 187 -9.58 -15.09 -8.87
N LYS A 188 -8.68 -15.36 -7.92
CA LYS A 188 -7.64 -14.41 -7.47
C LYS A 188 -6.84 -13.80 -8.62
N GLU A 189 -6.58 -14.60 -9.65
CA GLU A 189 -5.82 -14.18 -10.83
C GLU A 189 -6.57 -13.11 -11.61
N ASN A 190 -7.85 -13.36 -11.93
CA ASN A 190 -8.65 -12.38 -12.65
C ASN A 190 -8.83 -11.08 -11.87
N LEU A 191 -9.01 -11.16 -10.54
CA LEU A 191 -9.12 -9.98 -9.69
C LEU A 191 -7.89 -9.07 -9.75
N LYS A 192 -6.72 -9.58 -10.14
CA LYS A 192 -5.48 -8.80 -10.21
C LYS A 192 -4.97 -8.52 -11.63
N THR A 193 -5.42 -9.25 -12.66
CA THR A 193 -4.94 -9.06 -14.05
C THR A 193 -6.00 -8.68 -15.07
N ALA A 194 -7.26 -9.11 -14.90
CA ALA A 194 -8.23 -9.07 -16.00
C ALA A 194 -8.80 -7.67 -16.30
N ASN A 195 -8.73 -6.73 -15.34
CA ASN A 195 -9.21 -5.35 -15.48
C ASN A 195 -10.61 -5.22 -16.13
N ARG A 196 -11.52 -6.13 -15.79
CA ARG A 196 -12.91 -6.13 -16.29
C ARG A 196 -13.76 -5.15 -15.50
N GLU A 197 -14.72 -4.51 -16.14
CA GLU A 197 -15.56 -3.49 -15.50
C GLU A 197 -16.30 -3.99 -14.24
N ASP A 198 -16.73 -5.24 -14.22
CA ASP A 198 -17.45 -5.84 -13.09
C ASP A 198 -16.57 -6.11 -11.87
N THR A 199 -15.28 -6.43 -12.07
CA THR A 199 -14.29 -6.70 -11.02
C THR A 199 -13.23 -5.61 -10.88
N LYS A 200 -13.38 -4.49 -11.60
CA LYS A 200 -12.44 -3.37 -11.66
C LYS A 200 -12.02 -2.82 -10.30
N PRO A 201 -12.92 -2.73 -9.30
CA PRO A 201 -12.53 -2.27 -7.97
C PRO A 201 -11.46 -3.13 -7.29
N TRP A 202 -11.48 -4.45 -7.52
CA TRP A 202 -10.42 -5.33 -7.03
C TRP A 202 -9.11 -5.06 -7.78
N TYR A 203 -9.15 -5.06 -9.12
CA TYR A 203 -7.97 -4.80 -9.94
C TYR A 203 -7.30 -3.47 -9.59
N GLU A 204 -8.07 -2.38 -9.47
CA GLU A 204 -7.55 -1.06 -9.14
C GLU A 204 -6.96 -0.99 -7.73
N ALA A 205 -7.55 -1.71 -6.75
CA ALA A 205 -7.01 -1.78 -5.40
C ALA A 205 -5.66 -2.53 -5.37
N PHE A 206 -5.52 -3.62 -6.13
CA PHE A 206 -4.27 -4.33 -6.31
C PHE A 206 -3.21 -3.47 -7.04
N GLU A 207 -3.56 -2.91 -8.19
CA GLU A 207 -2.65 -2.09 -9.00
C GLU A 207 -2.16 -0.86 -8.25
N ALA A 208 -3.05 -0.15 -7.56
CA ALA A 208 -2.67 1.01 -6.75
C ALA A 208 -1.80 0.61 -5.54
N THR A 209 -1.99 -0.60 -5.01
CA THR A 209 -1.15 -1.15 -3.93
C THR A 209 0.27 -1.40 -4.39
N ASN A 210 0.44 -2.01 -5.56
CA ASN A 210 1.76 -2.34 -6.09
C ASN A 210 2.53 -1.12 -6.61
N ARG A 211 1.83 -0.02 -6.91
CA ARG A 211 2.41 1.24 -7.38
C ARG A 211 2.57 2.28 -6.27
N LEU A 212 2.38 1.89 -5.02
CA LEU A 212 2.46 2.79 -3.88
C LEU A 212 3.91 3.26 -3.68
N SER A 213 4.14 4.57 -3.75
CA SER A 213 5.41 5.14 -3.31
C SER A 213 5.55 5.03 -1.80
N THR A 214 6.72 4.59 -1.35
CA THR A 214 7.04 4.36 0.05
C THR A 214 8.26 5.18 0.47
N ALA A 215 8.50 5.32 1.77
CA ALA A 215 9.74 5.92 2.27
C ALA A 215 11.01 5.15 1.86
N ASN A 216 10.86 3.92 1.34
CA ASN A 216 11.97 3.11 0.82
C ASN A 216 12.30 3.42 -0.65
N ASP A 217 11.51 4.22 -1.35
CA ASP A 217 11.85 4.69 -2.69
C ASP A 217 13.20 5.44 -2.61
N VAL A 218 14.05 5.28 -3.63
CA VAL A 218 15.43 5.81 -3.61
C VAL A 218 15.47 7.33 -3.43
N GLU A 219 14.44 8.02 -3.89
CA GLU A 219 14.32 9.47 -3.82
C GLU A 219 14.17 9.99 -2.38
N PHE A 220 13.63 9.17 -1.47
CA PHE A 220 13.44 9.52 -0.05
C PHE A 220 14.59 9.05 0.86
N ARG A 221 15.61 8.38 0.29
CA ARG A 221 16.76 7.87 1.05
C ARG A 221 18.03 8.64 0.71
N ASN A 222 19.02 8.56 1.59
CA ASN A 222 20.37 9.03 1.30
C ASN A 222 21.01 8.20 0.18
N ASP A 223 21.89 8.82 -0.61
CA ASP A 223 22.66 8.08 -1.62
C ASP A 223 23.63 7.08 -0.94
N THR A 224 23.74 5.88 -1.49
CA THR A 224 24.59 4.80 -0.97
C THR A 224 25.89 4.66 -1.77
N GLY A 225 26.88 3.96 -1.21
CA GLY A 225 28.19 3.74 -1.82
C GLY A 225 29.14 4.94 -1.72
N ASP A 226 30.31 4.80 -2.36
CA ASP A 226 31.38 5.80 -2.39
C ASP A 226 30.92 7.17 -2.90
N LEU A 227 31.60 8.23 -2.44
CA LEU A 227 31.25 9.63 -2.70
C LEU A 227 31.06 9.93 -4.20
N HIS A 228 31.97 9.46 -5.05
CA HIS A 228 31.91 9.66 -6.50
C HIS A 228 30.76 8.93 -7.21
N ARG A 229 30.08 8.01 -6.53
CA ARG A 229 28.91 7.28 -7.05
C ARG A 229 27.58 7.90 -6.60
N LYS A 230 27.60 8.78 -5.59
CA LYS A 230 26.40 9.45 -5.08
C LYS A 230 25.92 10.50 -6.07
N THR A 231 24.82 10.20 -6.77
CA THR A 231 24.27 11.04 -7.83
C THR A 231 24.07 12.50 -7.45
N THR A 232 23.54 12.76 -6.25
CA THR A 232 23.29 14.13 -5.77
C THR A 232 24.60 14.84 -5.46
N LEU A 233 25.60 14.12 -4.92
CA LEU A 233 26.92 14.69 -4.66
C LEU A 233 27.65 15.03 -5.96
N LYS A 234 27.56 14.17 -6.98
CA LYS A 234 28.11 14.46 -8.32
C LYS A 234 27.52 15.75 -8.89
N ALA A 235 26.21 15.97 -8.74
CA ALA A 235 25.55 17.19 -9.18
C ALA A 235 26.08 18.43 -8.45
N ALA A 236 26.25 18.35 -7.12
CA ALA A 236 26.84 19.43 -6.32
C ALA A 236 28.29 19.73 -6.74
N VAL A 237 29.13 18.71 -6.94
CA VAL A 237 30.52 18.87 -7.40
C VAL A 237 30.58 19.56 -8.77
N LYS A 238 29.73 19.15 -9.72
CA LYS A 238 29.65 19.77 -11.05
C LYS A 238 29.30 21.25 -10.98
N ALA A 239 28.33 21.60 -10.16
CA ALA A 239 27.81 22.96 -10.05
C ALA A 239 28.79 23.89 -9.31
N LEU A 240 29.36 23.43 -8.20
CA LEU A 240 30.04 24.30 -7.23
C LEU A 240 31.55 24.30 -7.37
N LEU A 241 32.14 23.15 -7.64
CA LEU A 241 33.60 22.98 -7.61
C LEU A 241 34.19 23.05 -9.01
N LEU A 242 33.51 22.45 -9.98
CA LEU A 242 34.00 22.38 -11.36
C LEU A 242 33.43 23.49 -12.24
N ALA A 243 32.30 24.10 -11.84
CA ALA A 243 31.52 25.02 -12.67
C ALA A 243 31.34 24.53 -14.13
N LYS A 244 31.26 23.19 -14.29
CA LYS A 244 31.31 22.50 -15.59
C LYS A 244 30.16 21.50 -15.65
N PRO A 245 29.01 21.86 -16.26
CA PRO A 245 27.84 20.99 -16.34
C PRO A 245 28.14 19.64 -17.04
N LYS A 246 29.07 19.64 -18.00
CA LYS A 246 29.54 18.47 -18.74
C LYS A 246 30.85 17.88 -18.19
N ALA A 247 31.12 18.03 -16.89
CA ALA A 247 32.28 17.38 -16.28
C ALA A 247 32.21 15.85 -16.44
N THR A 248 33.34 15.24 -16.77
CA THR A 248 33.46 13.79 -16.89
C THR A 248 33.43 13.12 -15.52
N ASP A 249 33.21 11.81 -15.48
CA ASP A 249 33.28 11.06 -14.22
C ASP A 249 34.68 11.12 -13.60
N THR A 250 35.73 11.13 -14.42
CA THR A 250 37.11 11.36 -13.97
C THR A 250 37.27 12.72 -13.32
N ASP A 251 36.76 13.80 -13.95
CA ASP A 251 36.83 15.17 -13.39
C ASP A 251 36.20 15.22 -11.98
N ILE A 252 35.05 14.56 -11.82
CA ILE A 252 34.31 14.50 -10.55
C ILE A 252 35.06 13.70 -9.51
N THR A 253 35.57 12.51 -9.86
CA THR A 253 36.36 11.68 -8.95
C THR A 253 37.60 12.42 -8.48
N THR A 254 38.34 13.08 -9.38
CA THR A 254 39.51 13.88 -9.03
C THR A 254 39.16 15.03 -8.09
N ALA A 255 38.05 15.74 -8.33
CA ALA A 255 37.60 16.82 -7.44
C ALA A 255 37.23 16.30 -6.04
N ILE A 256 36.57 15.15 -5.96
CA ILE A 256 36.22 14.50 -4.69
C ILE A 256 37.48 14.04 -3.96
N ASP A 257 38.42 13.37 -4.64
CA ASP A 257 39.67 12.91 -4.03
C ASP A 257 40.50 14.09 -3.52
N LYS A 258 40.54 15.22 -4.26
CA LYS A 258 41.24 16.44 -3.84
C LYS A 258 40.67 17.00 -2.53
N ILE A 259 39.34 17.01 -2.39
CA ILE A 259 38.68 17.63 -1.24
C ILE A 259 38.62 16.69 -0.05
N PHE A 260 38.19 15.43 -0.25
CA PHE A 260 38.00 14.45 0.82
C PHE A 260 39.24 13.62 1.13
N GLY A 261 40.28 13.70 0.30
CA GLY A 261 41.51 12.90 0.39
C GLY A 261 41.38 11.49 -0.19
N ASN A 262 40.16 10.95 -0.29
CA ASN A 262 39.79 9.79 -1.08
C ASN A 262 38.26 9.77 -1.30
N LYS A 263 37.78 8.76 -2.03
CA LYS A 263 36.37 8.61 -2.42
C LYS A 263 35.49 7.76 -1.49
N THR A 264 36.01 7.22 -0.39
CA THR A 264 35.22 6.33 0.48
C THR A 264 34.15 7.11 1.25
N ASP A 265 33.00 6.48 1.52
CA ASP A 265 31.91 7.13 2.25
C ASP A 265 32.30 7.51 3.69
N GLU A 266 33.29 6.82 4.27
CA GLU A 266 33.84 7.11 5.60
C GLU A 266 34.30 8.58 5.73
N LYS A 267 34.81 9.19 4.67
CA LYS A 267 35.23 10.60 4.70
C LYS A 267 34.07 11.57 4.93
N ARG A 268 32.89 11.24 4.42
CA ARG A 268 31.67 11.98 4.70
C ARG A 268 31.23 11.75 6.15
N THR A 269 31.17 10.50 6.59
CA THR A 269 30.77 10.15 7.97
C THR A 269 31.67 10.84 9.01
N ASN A 270 32.99 10.82 8.80
CA ASN A 270 33.94 11.48 9.70
C ASN A 270 33.73 12.99 9.76
N LEU A 271 33.38 13.62 8.64
CA LEU A 271 33.05 15.03 8.59
C LEU A 271 31.72 15.34 9.27
N GLU A 272 30.70 14.51 9.09
CA GLU A 272 29.41 14.63 9.77
C GLU A 272 29.58 14.53 11.28
N ASN A 273 30.35 13.55 11.75
CA ASN A 273 30.70 13.44 13.17
C ASN A 273 31.42 14.69 13.68
N ALA A 274 32.33 15.27 12.90
CA ALA A 274 33.00 16.52 13.28
C ALA A 274 32.03 17.70 13.34
N ILE A 275 31.09 17.79 12.39
CA ILE A 275 30.02 18.80 12.36
C ILE A 275 29.13 18.67 13.59
N ASP A 276 28.68 17.46 13.92
CA ASP A 276 27.76 17.21 15.03
C ASP A 276 28.41 17.42 16.40
N ASN A 277 29.72 17.16 16.52
CA ASN A 277 30.50 17.39 17.74
C ASN A 277 31.00 18.83 17.90
N THR A 278 30.71 19.73 16.95
CA THR A 278 31.12 21.13 17.06
C THR A 278 30.20 21.89 17.98
N GLU A 279 30.75 22.37 19.09
CA GLU A 279 30.04 23.28 19.99
C GLU A 279 29.71 24.58 19.26
N ILE A 280 28.44 24.99 19.32
CA ILE A 280 27.98 26.28 18.81
C ILE A 280 28.11 27.29 19.95
N PRO A 281 28.94 28.34 19.83
CA PRO A 281 29.05 29.37 20.85
C PRO A 281 27.68 30.03 21.11
N GLY A 282 27.39 30.34 22.38
CA GLY A 282 26.07 30.81 22.83
C GLY A 282 25.59 32.13 22.22
N GLU A 283 26.48 32.90 21.58
CA GLU A 283 26.15 34.14 20.86
C GLU A 283 26.48 34.00 19.37
N VAL A 284 25.50 33.55 18.58
CA VAL A 284 25.50 33.76 17.13
C VAL A 284 24.74 35.04 16.87
N THR A 285 25.42 36.19 16.93
CA THR A 285 24.83 37.49 16.61
C THR A 285 24.43 37.49 15.12
N LYS A 286 23.16 37.82 14.86
CA LYS A 286 22.59 37.92 13.50
C LYS A 286 23.21 39.05 12.70
#